data_AF-A0A8H4KX55-F1
#
_entry.id   AF-A0A8H4KX55-F1
#
_cell.length_a   1.000
_cell.length_b   1.000
_cell.length_c   1.000
_cell.angle_alpha   90.00
_cell.angle_beta   90.00
_cell.angle_gamma   90.00
#
_symmetry.space_group_name_H-M   'P 1'
#
loop_
_entity.id
_entity.type
_entity.pdbx_description
1 polymer ?
#
loop_
_entity_poly.entity_id
_entity_poly.type
_entity_poly.pdbx_seq_one_letter_code
_entity_poly.pdbx_strand_id
1 'polypeptide(L)'
;MATSEWYPSSYWDHWQSASGAQVQDTGTKADEYHFLSFLATVQAYQIEILPIVWDTGRGIVGTGGTSRIEQAVLTLDTSFAFKTYHRRNQCERQIFRTLINEVIVLSQEFTRQHDNIAQLQGICWDISPGDDRPWPVLVFEKSALGDLRRFAREEGRHLTIDERLWLCVDIAIAIMDMHSKRE
;
A
#
# COMPACT_ATOMS: atom_id res chain seq x y z
N MET A 1 23.42 -24.49 -24.93
CA MET A 1 22.23 -23.95 -25.62
C MET A 1 21.32 -23.40 -24.55
N ALA A 2 21.34 -22.07 -24.36
CA ALA A 2 20.56 -21.38 -23.36
C ALA A 2 19.30 -20.82 -24.06
N THR A 3 18.13 -21.20 -23.56
CA THR A 3 16.84 -20.66 -24.00
C THR A 3 16.55 -19.40 -23.19
N SER A 4 16.46 -18.25 -23.87
CA SER A 4 16.08 -16.98 -23.26
C SER A 4 14.60 -16.99 -22.90
N GLU A 5 14.31 -16.85 -21.61
CA GLU A 5 12.96 -16.60 -21.11
C GLU A 5 12.57 -15.15 -21.44
N TRP A 6 11.42 -15.03 -22.11
CA TRP A 6 10.78 -13.78 -22.48
C TRP A 6 10.11 -13.15 -21.26
N TYR A 7 10.68 -12.07 -20.74
CA TYR A 7 9.96 -11.15 -19.85
C TYR A 7 9.20 -10.12 -20.70
N PRO A 8 7.91 -9.86 -20.43
CA PRO A 8 7.22 -8.73 -21.04
C PRO A 8 7.90 -7.43 -20.56
N SER A 9 8.57 -6.78 -21.50
CA SER A 9 9.07 -5.42 -21.34
C SER A 9 7.88 -4.45 -21.34
N SER A 10 8.03 -3.36 -20.58
CA SER A 10 7.25 -2.11 -20.61
C SER A 10 5.75 -2.16 -20.30
N TYR A 11 5.41 -2.03 -19.01
CA TYR A 11 4.14 -1.43 -18.54
C TYR A 11 4.00 0.07 -18.92
N TRP A 12 5.06 0.69 -19.46
CA TRP A 12 5.17 2.14 -19.70
C TRP A 12 4.65 2.60 -21.08
N ASP A 13 4.27 1.70 -21.99
CA ASP A 13 4.03 2.06 -23.40
C ASP A 13 2.67 2.69 -23.71
N HIS A 14 1.84 3.00 -22.71
CA HIS A 14 0.47 3.50 -22.93
C HIS A 14 0.17 4.87 -22.34
N TRP A 15 1.17 5.60 -21.82
CA TRP A 15 0.93 6.94 -21.27
C TRP A 15 1.32 8.06 -22.26
N GLN A 16 0.31 8.69 -22.86
CA GLN A 16 0.47 9.99 -23.55
C GLN A 16 -0.09 11.11 -22.68
N SER A 17 0.77 12.06 -22.31
CA SER A 17 0.38 13.25 -21.55
C SER A 17 -0.31 14.27 -22.47
N ALA A 18 -1.46 14.81 -22.04
CA ALA A 18 -2.19 15.88 -22.74
C ALA A 18 -1.57 17.28 -22.56
N SER A 19 -0.36 17.37 -22.03
CA SER A 19 0.37 18.62 -21.78
C SER A 19 1.42 18.81 -22.87
N GLY A 20 1.35 19.93 -23.62
CA GLY A 20 2.30 20.31 -24.66
C GLY A 20 3.72 20.66 -24.18
N ALA A 21 4.10 20.22 -22.98
CA ALA A 21 5.49 20.29 -22.53
C ALA A 21 6.25 19.08 -23.11
N GLN A 22 7.20 19.34 -24.01
CA GLN A 22 8.18 18.32 -24.39
C GLN A 22 9.06 18.04 -23.17
N VAL A 23 8.75 16.95 -22.46
CA VAL A 23 9.66 16.36 -21.48
C VAL A 23 10.85 15.85 -22.28
N GLN A 24 12.01 16.48 -22.11
CA GLN A 24 13.26 15.94 -22.63
C GLN A 24 13.39 14.52 -22.11
N ASP A 25 13.59 13.59 -23.05
CA ASP A 25 13.97 12.20 -22.81
C ASP A 25 15.31 12.19 -22.07
N THR A 26 15.25 12.41 -20.77
CA THR A 26 16.32 12.06 -19.86
C THR A 26 16.21 10.55 -19.79
N GLY A 27 17.22 9.85 -20.31
CA GLY A 27 17.29 8.38 -20.33
C GLY A 27 17.28 7.78 -18.91
N THR A 28 16.17 7.92 -18.22
CA THR A 28 15.85 7.24 -16.98
C THR A 28 15.68 5.79 -17.37
N LYS A 29 16.59 4.95 -16.87
CA LYS A 29 16.38 3.50 -16.88
C LYS A 29 14.97 3.26 -16.34
N ALA A 30 14.11 2.64 -17.14
CA ALA A 30 12.70 2.40 -16.86
C ALA A 30 12.42 1.63 -15.53
N ASP A 31 13.48 1.16 -14.86
CA ASP A 31 13.45 0.38 -13.62
C ASP A 31 13.98 1.14 -12.38
N GLU A 32 14.24 2.45 -12.47
CA GLU A 32 14.69 3.18 -11.30
C GLU A 32 13.51 3.52 -10.36
N TYR A 33 13.38 2.78 -9.27
CA TYR A 33 12.39 3.06 -8.22
C TYR A 33 12.86 4.21 -7.31
N HIS A 34 12.17 5.34 -7.38
CA HIS A 34 12.44 6.56 -6.62
C HIS A 34 11.17 7.40 -6.44
N PHE A 35 11.29 8.54 -5.76
CA PHE A 35 10.16 9.42 -5.42
C PHE A 35 9.28 9.82 -6.61
N LEU A 36 9.88 10.24 -7.74
CA LEU A 36 9.10 10.64 -8.92
C LEU A 36 8.38 9.46 -9.56
N SER A 37 9.01 8.28 -9.65
CA SER A 37 8.32 7.07 -10.13
C SER A 37 7.14 6.68 -9.24
N PHE A 38 7.24 6.93 -7.92
CA PHE A 38 6.13 6.71 -6.99
C PHE A 38 5.00 7.71 -7.22
N LEU A 39 5.31 9.01 -7.35
CA LEU A 39 4.30 10.03 -7.69
C LEU A 39 3.64 9.76 -9.04
N ALA A 40 4.40 9.35 -10.05
CA ALA A 40 3.86 8.95 -11.34
C ALA A 40 2.88 7.78 -11.21
N THR A 41 3.21 6.80 -10.37
CA THR A 41 2.31 5.66 -10.07
C THR A 41 1.02 6.14 -9.38
N VAL A 42 1.14 6.96 -8.33
CA VAL A 42 0.00 7.55 -7.60
C VAL A 42 -0.93 8.30 -8.56
N GLN A 43 -0.35 9.11 -9.44
CA GLN A 43 -1.11 9.86 -10.44
C GLN A 43 -1.77 8.93 -11.47
N ALA A 44 -1.06 7.92 -11.97
CA ALA A 44 -1.57 6.98 -12.97
C ALA A 44 -2.78 6.17 -12.45
N TYR A 45 -2.75 5.77 -11.18
CA TYR A 45 -3.84 5.02 -10.54
C TYR A 45 -4.87 5.92 -9.84
N GLN A 46 -4.76 7.25 -10.02
CA GLN A 46 -5.66 8.25 -9.43
C GLN A 46 -5.84 8.09 -7.92
N ILE A 47 -4.75 7.78 -7.22
CA ILE A 47 -4.75 7.66 -5.77
C ILE A 47 -4.80 9.05 -5.14
N GLU A 48 -5.69 9.24 -4.18
CA GLU A 48 -5.87 10.52 -3.49
C GLU A 48 -4.65 10.86 -2.63
N ILE A 49 -4.21 12.12 -2.70
CA ILE A 49 -3.20 12.68 -1.79
C ILE A 49 -3.96 13.43 -0.70
N LEU A 50 -4.07 12.80 0.46
CA LEU A 50 -4.91 13.30 1.54
C LEU A 50 -4.21 14.47 2.26
N PRO A 51 -4.92 15.57 2.59
CA PRO A 51 -4.37 16.71 3.31
C PRO A 51 -4.24 16.43 4.82
N ILE A 52 -3.75 15.24 5.17
CA ILE A 52 -3.60 14.76 6.54
C ILE A 52 -2.13 14.87 6.91
N VAL A 53 -1.83 15.69 7.91
CA VAL A 53 -0.49 15.73 8.50
C VAL A 53 -0.36 14.53 9.43
N TRP A 54 0.65 13.71 9.16
CA TRP A 54 1.07 12.65 10.06
C TRP A 54 1.59 13.27 11.37
N ASP A 55 0.76 13.28 12.40
CA ASP A 55 1.12 13.77 13.73
C ASP A 55 1.48 12.58 14.64
N THR A 56 2.79 12.40 14.84
CA THR A 56 3.40 11.34 15.67
C THR A 56 2.98 11.35 17.15
N GLY A 57 2.21 12.36 17.59
CA GLY A 57 1.69 12.46 18.96
C GLY A 57 0.55 11.49 19.32
N ARG A 58 -0.02 10.73 18.37
CA ARG A 58 -1.32 10.04 18.55
C ARG A 58 -1.29 8.53 18.78
N GLY A 59 -0.12 7.94 19.00
CA GLY A 59 0.04 6.59 19.54
C GLY A 59 0.13 5.48 18.49
N ILE A 60 1.00 4.51 18.76
CA ILE A 60 1.31 3.37 17.89
C ILE A 60 0.15 2.36 17.94
N VAL A 61 -0.38 1.97 16.78
CA VAL A 61 -1.46 0.97 16.65
C VAL A 61 -0.89 -0.44 16.51
N GLY A 62 0.25 -0.58 15.83
CA GLY A 62 0.92 -1.87 15.64
C GLY A 62 2.24 -1.79 14.85
N THR A 63 2.91 -2.93 14.73
CA THR A 63 4.14 -3.09 13.94
C THR A 63 4.01 -4.31 13.04
N GLY A 64 4.07 -4.10 11.71
CA GLY A 64 4.14 -5.17 10.72
C GLY A 64 5.59 -5.63 10.49
N GLY A 65 5.77 -6.69 9.69
CA GLY A 65 7.10 -7.22 9.37
C GLY A 65 8.01 -6.26 8.59
N THR A 66 7.42 -5.29 7.86
CA THR A 66 8.12 -4.34 6.99
C THR A 66 7.79 -2.87 7.26
N SER A 67 6.87 -2.56 8.19
CA SER A 67 6.34 -1.20 8.39
C SER A 67 5.83 -0.95 9.81
N ARG A 68 5.73 0.34 10.22
CA ARG A 68 5.04 0.76 11.46
C ARG A 68 3.63 1.23 11.10
N ILE A 69 2.64 0.91 11.95
CA ILE A 69 1.23 1.32 11.77
C ILE A 69 0.83 2.26 12.92
N GLU A 70 0.41 3.49 12.61
CA GLU A 70 -0.15 4.43 13.61
C GLU A 70 -1.53 4.97 13.17
N GLN A 71 -2.21 5.74 14.02
CA GLN A 71 -3.60 6.18 13.82
C GLN A 71 -3.74 7.71 13.91
N ALA A 72 -4.62 8.24 13.06
CA ALA A 72 -5.22 9.56 13.23
C ALA A 72 -6.74 9.41 13.14
N VAL A 73 -7.46 9.93 14.15
CA VAL A 73 -8.92 10.07 14.12
C VAL A 73 -9.23 11.38 13.41
N LEU A 74 -9.94 11.31 12.27
CA LEU A 74 -10.37 12.48 11.51
C LEU A 74 -11.88 12.77 11.67
N THR A 75 -12.70 11.78 12.04
CA THR A 75 -14.11 11.94 12.40
C THR A 75 -14.50 10.82 13.40
N LEU A 76 -15.58 11.00 14.17
CA LEU A 76 -16.02 10.04 15.20
C LEU A 76 -16.22 8.60 14.69
N ASP A 77 -16.46 8.41 13.38
CA ASP A 77 -16.79 7.10 12.78
C ASP A 77 -15.72 6.54 11.82
N THR A 78 -14.71 7.32 11.43
CA THR A 78 -13.64 6.86 10.53
C THR A 78 -12.27 7.05 11.16
N SER A 79 -11.63 5.93 11.46
CA SER A 79 -10.25 5.88 11.92
C SER A 79 -9.36 5.35 10.80
N PHE A 80 -8.24 6.02 10.55
CA PHE A 80 -7.28 5.58 9.54
C PHE A 80 -6.10 4.86 10.18
N ALA A 81 -5.58 3.88 9.46
CA ALA A 81 -4.33 3.19 9.74
C ALA A 81 -3.29 3.66 8.72
N PHE A 82 -2.12 4.06 9.20
CA PHE A 82 -1.08 4.65 8.38
C PHE A 82 0.11 3.71 8.32
N LYS A 83 0.48 3.25 7.14
CA LYS A 83 1.60 2.35 6.93
C LYS A 83 2.85 3.15 6.55
N THR A 84 3.83 3.20 7.44
CA THR A 84 5.10 3.90 7.23
C THR A 84 6.25 2.92 6.98
N TYR A 85 7.18 3.30 6.09
CA TYR A 85 8.38 2.51 5.81
C TYR A 85 9.59 3.20 6.43
N HIS A 86 9.83 2.93 7.71
CA HIS A 86 11.05 3.40 8.36
C HIS A 86 12.24 2.57 7.86
N ARG A 87 13.35 3.25 7.52
CA ARG A 87 14.61 2.67 7.02
C ARG A 87 15.26 1.70 8.02
N ARG A 88 14.72 0.48 8.17
CA ARG A 88 15.32 -0.61 8.98
C ARG A 88 16.25 -1.46 8.11
N ASN A 89 17.33 -0.85 7.63
CA ASN A 89 18.39 -1.46 6.79
C ASN A 89 18.07 -1.66 5.29
N GLN A 90 16.97 -1.09 4.79
CA GLN A 90 16.66 -1.09 3.35
C GLN A 90 17.15 0.19 2.68
N CYS A 91 17.64 0.07 1.44
CA CYS A 91 17.97 1.25 0.65
C CYS A 91 16.70 1.90 0.08
N GLU A 92 16.78 3.19 -0.22
CA GLU A 92 15.65 4.00 -0.73
C GLU A 92 14.95 3.35 -1.93
N ARG A 93 15.73 2.82 -2.88
CA ARG A 93 15.20 2.11 -4.06
C ARG A 93 14.33 0.91 -3.69
N GLN A 94 14.71 0.13 -2.68
CA GLN A 94 13.92 -1.02 -2.22
C GLN A 94 12.61 -0.61 -1.56
N ILE A 95 12.65 0.50 -0.81
CA ILE A 95 11.47 1.08 -0.16
C ILE A 95 10.49 1.55 -1.23
N PHE A 96 10.93 2.35 -2.20
CA PHE A 96 10.06 2.82 -3.28
C PHE A 96 9.54 1.68 -4.15
N ARG A 97 10.35 0.66 -4.44
CA ARG A 97 9.86 -0.54 -5.15
C ARG A 97 8.73 -1.22 -4.39
N THR A 98 8.86 -1.36 -3.07
CA THR A 98 7.82 -1.98 -2.23
C THR A 98 6.55 -1.15 -2.21
N LEU A 99 6.69 0.16 -2.02
CA LEU A 99 5.57 1.12 -2.05
C LEU A 99 4.83 1.13 -3.39
N ILE A 100 5.57 1.20 -4.50
CA ILE A 100 5.02 1.20 -5.86
C ILE A 100 4.25 -0.10 -6.11
N ASN A 101 4.86 -1.26 -5.81
CA ASN A 101 4.20 -2.55 -5.99
C ASN A 101 2.92 -2.65 -5.16
N GLU A 102 2.95 -2.16 -3.93
CA GLU A 102 1.78 -2.19 -3.05
C GLU A 102 0.66 -1.29 -3.56
N VAL A 103 0.98 -0.07 -4.01
CA VAL A 103 0.01 0.81 -4.66
C VAL A 103 -0.57 0.15 -5.91
N ILE A 104 0.27 -0.45 -6.77
CA ILE A 104 -0.20 -1.11 -8.00
C ILE A 104 -1.20 -2.22 -7.69
N VAL A 105 -0.87 -3.11 -6.74
CA VAL A 105 -1.74 -4.24 -6.36
C VAL A 105 -3.04 -3.73 -5.74
N LEU A 106 -2.97 -2.80 -4.80
CA LEU A 106 -4.14 -2.26 -4.11
C LEU A 106 -5.00 -1.36 -4.98
N SER A 107 -4.47 -0.91 -6.12
CA SER A 107 -5.21 -0.09 -7.08
C SER A 107 -5.95 -0.92 -8.13
N GLN A 108 -5.75 -2.23 -8.18
CA GLN A 108 -6.48 -3.09 -9.10
C GLN A 108 -7.98 -3.09 -8.76
N GLU A 109 -8.82 -3.06 -9.80
CA GLU A 109 -10.28 -2.94 -9.63
C GLU A 109 -10.84 -4.04 -8.72
N PHE A 110 -10.38 -5.28 -8.90
CA PHE A 110 -10.82 -6.40 -8.07
C PHE A 110 -10.45 -6.19 -6.59
N THR A 111 -9.32 -5.56 -6.30
CA THR A 111 -8.89 -5.31 -4.91
C THR A 111 -9.72 -4.19 -4.30
N ARG A 112 -9.99 -3.12 -5.07
CA ARG A 112 -10.78 -1.96 -4.62
C ARG A 112 -12.23 -2.29 -4.24
N GLN A 113 -12.78 -3.36 -4.81
CA GLN A 113 -14.15 -3.80 -4.60
C GLN A 113 -14.27 -5.01 -3.64
N HIS A 114 -13.16 -5.50 -3.09
CA HIS A 114 -13.16 -6.73 -2.30
C HIS A 114 -13.33 -6.47 -0.79
N ASP A 115 -14.42 -6.96 -0.21
CA ASP A 115 -14.77 -6.75 1.20
C ASP A 115 -13.72 -7.30 2.18
N ASN A 116 -13.05 -8.39 1.82
CA ASN A 116 -12.02 -9.02 2.66
C ASN A 116 -10.56 -8.61 2.32
N ILE A 117 -10.35 -7.53 1.54
CA ILE A 117 -9.02 -6.94 1.31
C ILE A 117 -9.00 -5.50 1.83
N ALA A 118 -7.91 -5.13 2.50
CA ALA A 118 -7.75 -3.78 3.04
C ALA A 118 -7.75 -2.72 1.93
N GLN A 119 -8.57 -1.69 2.11
CA GLN A 119 -8.76 -0.65 1.10
C GLN A 119 -7.78 0.51 1.28
N LEU A 120 -7.00 0.80 0.24
CA LEU A 120 -6.13 1.97 0.17
C LEU A 120 -6.99 3.22 -0.06
N GLN A 121 -7.05 4.08 0.94
CA GLN A 121 -7.84 5.31 0.93
C GLN A 121 -7.09 6.46 0.26
N GLY A 122 -5.76 6.43 0.35
CA GLY A 122 -4.91 7.46 -0.24
C GLY A 122 -3.48 7.36 0.26
N ILE A 123 -2.73 8.42 0.01
CA ILE A 123 -1.38 8.61 0.55
C ILE A 123 -1.29 9.93 1.30
N CYS A 124 -0.37 9.98 2.25
CA CYS A 124 0.11 11.23 2.84
C CYS A 124 1.63 11.18 3.03
N TRP A 125 2.19 12.16 3.75
CA TRP A 125 3.63 12.36 3.86
C TRP A 125 4.07 12.37 5.32
N ASP A 126 5.14 11.64 5.61
CA ASP A 126 5.91 11.73 6.86
C ASP A 126 7.23 12.45 6.55
N ILE A 127 7.49 13.56 7.24
CA ILE A 127 8.76 14.27 7.10
C ILE A 127 9.73 13.70 8.13
N SER A 128 10.70 12.92 7.65
CA SER A 128 11.65 12.26 8.52
C SER A 128 12.55 13.32 9.21
N PRO A 129 12.60 13.36 10.55
CA PRO A 129 13.38 14.36 11.27
C PRO A 129 14.90 14.22 11.09
N GLY A 130 15.36 13.11 10.51
CA GLY A 130 16.78 12.84 10.29
C GLY A 130 17.34 13.33 8.95
N ASP A 131 16.51 13.39 7.90
CA ASP A 131 16.95 13.79 6.56
C ASP A 131 16.07 14.87 5.90
N ASP A 132 15.02 15.34 6.59
CA ASP A 132 14.08 16.36 6.13
C ASP A 132 13.43 16.04 4.77
N ARG A 133 13.36 14.73 4.46
CA ARG A 133 12.77 14.23 3.22
C ARG A 133 11.34 13.75 3.46
N PRO A 134 10.43 14.00 2.51
CA PRO A 134 9.09 13.43 2.55
C PRO A 134 9.15 11.93 2.22
N TRP A 135 8.61 11.12 3.11
CA TRP A 135 8.39 9.70 2.92
C TRP A 135 6.91 9.43 2.67
N PRO A 136 6.56 8.66 1.62
CA PRO A 136 5.19 8.25 1.42
C PRO A 136 4.67 7.43 2.59
N VAL A 137 3.44 7.72 3.00
CA VAL A 137 2.67 6.95 3.96
C VAL A 137 1.41 6.49 3.26
N LEU A 138 1.16 5.19 3.28
CA LEU A 138 -0.08 4.63 2.73
C LEU A 138 -1.17 4.71 3.80
N VAL A 139 -2.35 5.19 3.42
CA VAL A 139 -3.47 5.41 4.35
C VAL A 139 -4.57 4.41 4.05
N PHE A 140 -4.97 3.67 5.08
CA PHE A 140 -5.97 2.62 5.03
C PHE A 140 -7.10 2.89 6.01
N GLU A 141 -8.26 2.28 5.77
CA GLU A 141 -9.28 2.17 6.81
C GLU A 141 -8.74 1.32 7.97
N LYS A 142 -8.98 1.76 9.21
CA LYS A 142 -8.54 1.03 10.40
C LYS A 142 -9.60 0.03 10.85
N SER A 143 -9.19 -1.23 10.98
CA SER A 143 -9.98 -2.24 11.69
C SER A 143 -10.20 -1.86 13.15
N ALA A 144 -11.47 -1.85 13.59
CA ALA A 144 -11.86 -1.60 14.98
C ALA A 144 -11.29 -2.65 15.95
N LEU A 145 -11.06 -3.87 15.46
CA LEU A 145 -10.63 -5.02 16.26
C LEU A 145 -9.11 -5.28 16.19
N GLY A 146 -8.36 -4.43 15.47
CA GLY A 146 -6.92 -4.58 15.28
C GLY A 146 -6.54 -5.71 14.32
N ASP A 147 -5.33 -6.24 14.48
CA ASP A 147 -4.84 -7.36 13.66
C ASP A 147 -5.39 -8.72 14.14
N LEU A 148 -5.37 -9.71 13.25
CA LEU A 148 -5.91 -11.04 13.52
C LEU A 148 -5.24 -11.73 14.71
N ARG A 149 -3.95 -11.48 14.97
CA ARG A 149 -3.22 -12.10 16.08
C ARG A 149 -3.70 -11.53 17.42
N ARG A 150 -3.90 -10.22 17.50
CA ARG A 150 -4.46 -9.56 18.67
C ARG A 150 -5.91 -9.97 18.87
N PHE A 151 -6.73 -9.89 17.81
CA PHE A 151 -8.12 -10.31 17.83
C PHE A 151 -8.27 -11.75 18.35
N ALA A 152 -7.53 -12.71 17.79
CA ALA A 152 -7.59 -14.11 18.20
C ALA A 152 -7.18 -14.35 19.67
N ARG A 153 -6.39 -13.45 20.26
CA ARG A 153 -5.97 -13.52 21.67
C ARG A 153 -6.94 -12.84 22.62
N GLU A 154 -7.71 -11.88 22.14
CA GLU A 154 -8.68 -11.11 22.91
C GLU A 154 -10.08 -11.62 22.53
N GLU A 155 -10.87 -10.83 21.82
CA GLU A 155 -12.27 -11.10 21.49
C GLU A 155 -12.51 -12.40 20.73
N GLY A 156 -11.58 -12.78 19.85
CA GLY A 156 -11.65 -14.00 19.04
C GLY A 156 -11.66 -15.30 19.85
N ARG A 157 -11.36 -15.25 21.16
CA ARG A 157 -11.48 -16.42 22.05
C ARG A 157 -12.92 -16.87 22.24
N HIS A 158 -13.86 -15.93 22.18
CA HIS A 158 -15.27 -16.18 22.44
C HIS A 158 -16.03 -16.69 21.20
N LEU A 159 -15.37 -16.70 20.03
CA LEU A 159 -15.95 -17.26 18.81
C LEU A 159 -16.12 -18.77 18.89
N THR A 160 -17.29 -19.22 18.46
CA THR A 160 -17.63 -20.61 18.17
C THR A 160 -16.76 -21.17 17.05
N ILE A 161 -16.79 -22.50 16.87
CA ILE A 161 -16.06 -23.16 15.78
C ILE A 161 -16.57 -22.67 14.42
N ASP A 162 -17.89 -22.50 14.28
CA ASP A 162 -18.51 -22.08 13.02
C ASP A 162 -18.10 -20.64 12.65
N GLU A 163 -18.07 -19.71 13.60
CA GLU A 163 -17.60 -18.34 13.36
C GLU A 163 -16.11 -18.27 12.97
N ARG A 164 -15.27 -19.12 13.60
CA ARG A 164 -13.86 -19.24 13.22
C ARG A 164 -13.70 -19.79 11.81
N LEU A 165 -14.54 -20.75 11.43
CA LEU A 165 -14.54 -21.30 10.09
C LEU A 165 -14.94 -20.24 9.05
N TRP A 166 -15.95 -19.42 9.35
CA TRP A 166 -16.33 -18.28 8.50
C TRP A 166 -15.18 -17.28 8.30
N LEU A 167 -14.44 -16.95 9.36
CA LEU A 167 -13.25 -16.10 9.22
C LEU A 167 -12.19 -16.73 8.29
N CYS A 168 -12.01 -18.05 8.32
CA CYS A 168 -11.13 -18.74 7.38
C CYS A 168 -11.67 -18.72 5.95
N VAL A 169 -12.99 -18.82 5.77
CA VAL A 169 -13.66 -18.72 4.46
C VAL A 169 -13.44 -17.34 3.86
N ASP A 170 -13.62 -16.27 4.63
CA ASP A 170 -13.39 -14.88 4.19
C ASP A 170 -11.95 -14.67 3.68
N ILE A 171 -10.96 -15.19 4.42
CA ILE A 171 -9.55 -15.14 4.00
C ILE A 171 -9.32 -15.98 2.72
N ALA A 172 -9.94 -17.15 2.62
CA ALA A 172 -9.79 -18.04 1.48
C ALA A 172 -10.39 -17.44 0.20
N ILE A 173 -11.54 -16.76 0.30
CA ILE A 173 -12.17 -16.05 -0.82
C ILE A 173 -11.20 -14.99 -1.36
N ALA A 174 -10.65 -14.13 -0.49
CA ALA A 174 -9.70 -13.11 -0.90
C ALA A 174 -8.47 -13.68 -1.63
N ILE A 175 -7.89 -14.77 -1.11
CA ILE A 175 -6.73 -15.42 -1.72
C ILE A 175 -7.09 -16.05 -3.07
N MET A 176 -8.24 -16.70 -3.16
CA MET A 176 -8.72 -17.31 -4.40
C MET A 176 -8.95 -16.25 -5.47
N ASP A 177 -9.56 -15.13 -5.12
CA ASP A 177 -9.80 -14.01 -6.03
C ASP A 177 -8.49 -13.38 -6.50
N MET A 178 -7.55 -13.13 -5.58
CA MET A 178 -6.18 -12.68 -5.89
C MET A 178 -5.46 -13.61 -6.87
N HIS A 179 -5.65 -14.92 -6.77
CA HIS A 179 -5.04 -15.89 -7.68
C HIS A 179 -5.76 -15.99 -9.03
N SER A 180 -7.08 -15.80 -9.05
CA SER A 180 -7.89 -15.91 -10.27
C SER A 180 -7.69 -14.75 -11.25
N LYS A 181 -7.21 -13.60 -10.76
CA LYS A 181 -7.02 -12.36 -11.54
C LYS A 181 -5.57 -12.12 -11.95
N ARG A 182 -4.82 -13.20 -12.13
CA ARG A 182 -3.41 -13.16 -12.52
C ARG A 182 -3.28 -13.17 -14.05
N GLU A 183 -3.72 -12.09 -14.72
CA GLU A 183 -3.54 -11.88 -16.16
C GLU A 183 -3.20 -10.41 -16.46
#